data_AF-A0A673BGX7-F1
#
_entry.id   AF-A0A673BGX7-F1
#
_cell.length_a   1.000
_cell.length_b   1.000
_cell.length_c   1.000
_cell.angle_alpha   90.00
_cell.angle_beta   90.00
_cell.angle_gamma   90.00
#
_symmetry.space_group_name_H-M   'P 1'
#
loop_
_entity.id
_entity.type
_entity.pdbx_description
1 polymer ?
#
loop_
_entity_poly.entity_id
_entity_poly.type
_entity_poly.pdbx_seq_one_letter_code
_entity_poly.pdbx_strand_id
1 'polypeptide(L)'
;MLLLCFLQLFLASLAFVYFSKAFGGAYMKSSITQIERRFDIPSSLIGVIDGSFEMGNLLVIAFVSYFGAKLHRPRLIGIGCLIMAAGSFLIALPHFFQGPFKYETSLSHSNTDNSSESILPSCEKAAGSSMWIYVFLGNMLRGIGETPIMPLGISYLDDFSREENTPFYLVGILGPMFGFMLGSFLAKIYVDIGSVDLDTVTITYKDSRWVGAWWLGFIVTGTVILLSSIPFWFLPKSLPKQGQEQSKSKSTELSTVAEQENFLPEENQEHEDKEKPVTFKELAKDFIPSLKRLFKNGIYSLMVLTYLVVVNGFIGMITFKPKYLEQVYGQSASKAIFLIGILNLPAVALGIITGGFVLKRFKLGVIGAARVSFGASVASFCLLAAQIFINLVCKYPTLKSIDEGE
;
A
#
# COMPACT_ATOMS: atom_id res chain seq x y z
N MET A 1 14.72 25.31 22.13
CA MET A 1 15.07 25.44 20.70
C MET A 1 15.51 24.10 20.09
N LEU A 2 16.52 23.43 20.66
CA LEU A 2 17.04 22.14 20.15
C LEU A 2 15.96 21.02 20.07
N LEU A 3 15.13 20.88 21.12
CA LEU A 3 14.03 19.92 21.18
C LEU A 3 13.00 20.12 20.06
N LEU A 4 12.66 21.39 19.79
CA LEU A 4 11.70 21.77 18.76
C LEU A 4 12.23 21.42 17.36
N CYS A 5 13.54 21.60 17.14
CA CYS A 5 14.23 21.25 15.90
C CYS A 5 14.21 19.72 15.66
N PHE A 6 14.49 18.91 16.68
CA PHE A 6 14.42 17.45 16.54
C PHE A 6 13.00 16.94 16.29
N LEU A 7 11.99 17.52 16.95
CA LEU A 7 10.59 17.16 16.71
C LEU A 7 10.14 17.53 15.29
N GLN A 8 10.48 18.73 14.81
CA GLN A 8 10.21 19.16 13.43
C GLN A 8 10.92 18.27 12.41
N LEU A 9 12.18 17.89 12.66
CA LEU A 9 12.93 16.98 11.82
C LEU A 9 12.28 15.59 11.79
N PHE A 10 11.85 15.05 12.94
CA PHE A 10 11.14 13.78 13.02
C PHE A 10 9.83 13.82 12.25
N LEU A 11 9.03 14.87 12.44
CA LEU A 11 7.75 15.07 11.73
C LEU A 11 7.94 15.12 10.21
N ALA A 12 8.92 15.90 9.74
CA ALA A 12 9.24 15.99 8.31
C ALA A 12 9.73 14.65 7.76
N SER A 13 10.58 13.94 8.50
CA SER A 13 11.10 12.63 8.11
C SER A 13 9.99 11.59 8.06
N LEU A 14 9.09 11.59 9.05
CA LEU A 14 7.96 10.69 9.11
C LEU A 14 6.99 10.97 7.96
N ALA A 15 6.66 12.23 7.69
CA ALA A 15 5.83 12.61 6.54
C ALA A 15 6.45 12.16 5.21
N PHE A 16 7.77 12.31 5.04
CA PHE A 16 8.47 11.87 3.85
C PHE A 16 8.49 10.33 3.70
N VAL A 17 8.61 9.58 4.80
CA VAL A 17 8.45 8.11 4.76
C VAL A 17 7.02 7.71 4.42
N TYR A 18 6.00 8.36 4.99
CA TYR A 18 4.59 8.12 4.64
C TYR A 18 4.33 8.35 3.16
N PHE A 19 4.87 9.44 2.61
CA PHE A 19 4.84 9.70 1.18
C PHE A 19 5.53 8.57 0.40
N SER A 20 6.77 8.23 0.76
CA SER A 20 7.60 7.25 0.05
C SER A 20 6.98 5.85 0.04
N LYS A 21 6.42 5.39 1.17
CA LYS A 21 5.73 4.09 1.24
C LYS A 21 4.47 4.06 0.39
N ALA A 22 3.67 5.13 0.44
CA ALA A 22 2.41 5.20 -0.30
C ALA A 22 2.66 5.37 -1.82
N PHE A 23 3.71 6.11 -2.18
CA PHE A 23 4.24 6.22 -3.54
C PHE A 23 4.64 4.85 -4.11
N GLY A 24 5.47 4.09 -3.38
CA GLY A 24 5.86 2.75 -3.79
C GLY A 24 4.68 1.76 -3.82
N GLY A 25 3.73 1.87 -2.88
CA GLY A 25 2.55 1.01 -2.82
C GLY A 25 1.64 1.20 -4.03
N ALA A 26 1.34 2.44 -4.38
CA ALA A 26 0.57 2.76 -5.59
C ALA A 26 1.29 2.34 -6.88
N TYR A 27 2.63 2.48 -6.93
CA TYR A 27 3.41 2.00 -8.06
C TYR A 27 3.28 0.49 -8.27
N MET A 28 3.34 -0.31 -7.19
CA MET A 28 3.12 -1.76 -7.26
C MET A 28 1.76 -2.07 -7.90
N LYS A 29 0.68 -1.43 -7.42
CA LYS A 29 -0.67 -1.60 -7.98
C LYS A 29 -0.74 -1.22 -9.47
N SER A 30 -0.07 -0.15 -9.87
CA SER A 30 -0.03 0.28 -11.28
C SER A 30 0.76 -0.65 -12.21
N SER A 31 1.70 -1.42 -11.65
CA SER A 31 2.59 -2.30 -12.43
C SER A 31 2.05 -3.72 -12.60
N ILE A 32 0.95 -4.05 -11.92
CA ILE A 32 0.37 -5.41 -11.90
C ILE A 32 0.11 -5.95 -13.31
N THR A 33 -0.54 -5.17 -14.19
CA THR A 33 -0.86 -5.66 -15.55
C THR A 33 0.39 -5.90 -16.38
N GLN A 34 1.47 -5.14 -16.13
CA GLN A 34 2.73 -5.28 -16.84
C GLN A 34 3.49 -6.54 -16.35
N ILE A 35 3.50 -6.78 -15.04
CA ILE A 35 4.10 -7.99 -14.44
C ILE A 35 3.35 -9.23 -14.91
N GLU A 36 2.01 -9.19 -14.94
CA GLU A 36 1.17 -10.29 -15.42
C GLU A 36 1.52 -10.68 -16.86
N ARG A 37 1.59 -9.70 -17.76
CA ARG A 37 1.96 -9.90 -19.17
C ARG A 37 3.41 -10.35 -19.33
N ARG A 38 4.33 -9.83 -18.53
CA ARG A 38 5.76 -10.16 -18.62
C ARG A 38 6.03 -11.63 -18.29
N PHE A 39 5.38 -12.15 -17.25
CA PHE A 39 5.60 -13.53 -16.80
C PHE A 39 4.57 -14.53 -17.32
N ASP A 40 3.57 -14.06 -18.06
CA ASP A 40 2.44 -14.85 -18.57
C ASP A 40 1.79 -15.70 -17.47
N ILE A 41 1.44 -15.04 -16.36
CA ILE A 41 0.87 -15.67 -15.16
C ILE A 41 -0.62 -15.37 -15.00
N PRO A 42 -1.41 -16.28 -14.40
CA PRO A 42 -2.83 -16.04 -14.19
C PRO A 42 -3.06 -14.93 -13.16
N SER A 43 -4.18 -14.21 -13.30
CA SER A 43 -4.54 -13.09 -12.42
C SER A 43 -4.73 -13.51 -10.95
N SER A 44 -5.08 -14.76 -10.69
CA SER A 44 -5.15 -15.34 -9.34
C SER A 44 -3.76 -15.35 -8.68
N LEU A 45 -2.72 -15.73 -9.41
CA LEU A 45 -1.34 -15.74 -8.91
C LEU A 45 -0.83 -14.31 -8.69
N ILE A 46 -1.17 -13.38 -9.57
CA ILE A 46 -0.91 -11.95 -9.37
C ILE A 46 -1.58 -11.43 -8.09
N GLY A 47 -2.81 -11.83 -7.81
CA GLY A 47 -3.49 -11.49 -6.55
C GLY A 47 -2.72 -12.01 -5.32
N VAL A 48 -2.15 -13.21 -5.41
CA VAL A 48 -1.27 -13.77 -4.36
C VAL A 48 0.04 -12.98 -4.24
N ILE A 49 0.66 -12.60 -5.35
CA ILE A 49 1.88 -11.77 -5.36
C ILE A 49 1.60 -10.42 -4.71
N ASP A 50 0.49 -9.77 -5.05
CA ASP A 50 0.08 -8.51 -4.46
C ASP A 50 -0.22 -8.64 -2.96
N GLY A 51 -0.93 -9.71 -2.57
CA GLY A 51 -1.23 -10.04 -1.17
C GLY A 51 -0.02 -10.44 -0.32
N SER A 52 1.10 -10.83 -0.93
CA SER A 52 2.32 -11.18 -0.20
C SER A 52 2.88 -10.04 0.64
N PHE A 53 2.59 -8.78 0.27
CA PHE A 53 2.90 -7.60 1.07
C PHE A 53 2.25 -7.66 2.45
N GLU A 54 0.94 -7.91 2.49
CA GLU A 54 0.21 -8.04 3.75
C GLU A 54 0.65 -9.29 4.53
N MET A 55 0.98 -10.37 3.83
CA MET A 55 1.54 -11.57 4.46
C MET A 55 2.84 -11.25 5.19
N GLY A 56 3.75 -10.51 4.55
CA GLY A 56 5.00 -10.05 5.16
C GLY A 56 4.76 -9.14 6.37
N ASN A 57 3.82 -8.21 6.25
CA ASN A 57 3.50 -7.27 7.33
C ASN A 57 2.92 -8.00 8.57
N LEU A 58 1.95 -8.89 8.36
CA LEU A 58 1.29 -9.66 9.42
C LEU A 58 2.25 -10.56 10.21
N LEU A 59 3.30 -11.09 9.56
CA LEU A 59 4.31 -11.93 10.22
C LEU A 59 5.05 -11.20 11.35
N VAL A 60 5.22 -9.88 11.23
CA VAL A 60 6.16 -9.13 12.09
C VAL A 60 5.44 -8.05 12.93
N ILE A 61 4.20 -7.69 12.58
CA ILE A 61 3.46 -6.58 13.22
C ILE A 61 3.22 -6.74 14.72
N ALA A 62 2.88 -7.94 15.18
CA ALA A 62 2.68 -8.20 16.61
C ALA A 62 3.98 -8.01 17.40
N PHE A 63 5.09 -8.52 16.86
CA PHE A 63 6.42 -8.40 17.47
C PHE A 63 6.87 -6.94 17.52
N VAL A 64 6.77 -6.23 16.40
CA VAL A 64 7.21 -4.82 16.30
C VAL A 64 6.35 -3.88 17.12
N SER A 65 5.03 -4.07 17.15
CA SER A 65 4.14 -3.21 17.93
C SER A 65 4.40 -3.34 19.44
N TYR A 66 4.76 -4.53 19.91
CA TYR A 66 5.03 -4.76 21.33
C TYR A 66 6.47 -4.44 21.74
N PHE A 67 7.46 -5.01 21.04
CA PHE A 67 8.87 -4.84 21.40
C PHE A 67 9.48 -3.55 20.84
N GLY A 68 9.01 -3.10 19.67
CA GLY A 68 9.57 -1.93 19.00
C GLY A 68 9.41 -0.65 19.80
N ALA A 69 8.35 -0.54 20.62
CA ALA A 69 8.14 0.61 21.51
C ALA A 69 9.20 0.75 22.61
N LYS A 70 9.85 -0.36 23.01
CA LYS A 70 10.91 -0.42 24.04
C LYS A 70 12.32 -0.23 23.44
N LEU A 71 12.46 -0.41 22.14
CA LEU A 71 13.71 -0.23 21.40
C LEU A 71 13.88 1.21 20.93
N HIS A 72 14.99 1.49 20.24
CA HIS A 72 15.25 2.79 19.65
C HIS A 72 14.32 3.04 18.44
N ARG A 73 13.09 3.52 18.71
CA ARG A 73 11.99 3.61 17.72
C ARG A 73 12.39 4.25 16.38
N PRO A 74 13.07 5.42 16.34
CA PRO A 74 13.51 6.00 15.06
C PRO A 74 14.39 5.08 14.23
N ARG A 75 15.40 4.44 14.83
CA ARG A 75 16.29 3.50 14.12
C ARG A 75 15.54 2.28 13.62
N LEU A 76 14.56 1.78 14.36
CA LEU A 76 13.75 0.64 13.92
C LEU A 76 12.87 1.00 12.71
N ILE A 77 12.34 2.24 12.64
CA ILE A 77 11.69 2.79 11.43
C ILE A 77 12.68 2.87 10.27
N GLY A 78 13.90 3.37 10.53
CA GLY A 78 14.97 3.45 9.53
C GLY A 78 15.35 2.07 8.96
N ILE A 79 15.51 1.06 9.82
CA ILE A 79 15.76 -0.34 9.41
C ILE A 79 14.60 -0.87 8.55
N GLY A 80 13.35 -0.60 8.96
CA GLY A 80 12.17 -0.95 8.15
C GLY A 80 12.22 -0.35 6.74
N CYS A 81 12.59 0.92 6.63
CA CYS A 81 12.76 1.59 5.34
C CYS A 81 13.86 0.96 4.47
N LEU A 82 14.99 0.54 5.07
CA LEU A 82 16.05 -0.18 4.36
C LEU A 82 15.57 -1.54 3.83
N ILE A 83 14.85 -2.30 4.65
CA ILE A 83 14.27 -3.59 4.26
C ILE A 83 13.26 -3.39 3.13
N MET A 84 12.43 -2.34 3.21
CA MET A 84 11.47 -2.01 2.17
C MET A 84 12.16 -1.59 0.86
N ALA A 85 13.26 -0.83 0.93
CA ALA A 85 14.07 -0.49 -0.24
C ALA A 85 14.65 -1.74 -0.92
N ALA A 86 15.25 -2.64 -0.13
CA ALA A 86 15.78 -3.90 -0.61
C ALA A 86 14.71 -4.76 -1.30
N GLY A 87 13.49 -4.80 -0.73
CA GLY A 87 12.35 -5.47 -1.34
C GLY A 87 11.97 -4.87 -2.70
N SER A 88 11.95 -3.55 -2.84
CA SER A 88 11.72 -2.89 -4.13
C SER A 88 12.79 -3.24 -5.17
N PHE A 89 14.07 -3.21 -4.79
CA PHE A 89 15.15 -3.59 -5.72
C PHE A 89 15.09 -5.07 -6.11
N LEU A 90 14.68 -5.96 -5.18
CA LEU A 90 14.48 -7.38 -5.46
C LEU A 90 13.36 -7.61 -6.48
N ILE A 91 12.29 -6.81 -6.46
CA ILE A 91 11.22 -6.87 -7.47
C ILE A 91 11.75 -6.50 -8.86
N ALA A 92 12.66 -5.54 -8.97
CA ALA A 92 13.25 -5.12 -10.25
C ALA A 92 14.24 -6.15 -10.83
N LEU A 93 14.81 -7.00 -9.98
CA LEU A 93 15.91 -7.90 -10.30
C LEU A 93 15.66 -8.86 -11.48
N PRO A 94 14.47 -9.48 -11.64
CA PRO A 94 14.17 -10.37 -12.77
C PRO A 94 14.43 -9.77 -14.14
N HIS A 95 14.25 -8.46 -14.30
CA HIS A 95 14.47 -7.82 -15.59
C HIS A 95 15.94 -7.91 -16.03
N PHE A 96 16.88 -7.82 -15.09
CA PHE A 96 18.31 -7.86 -15.40
C PHE A 96 18.85 -9.28 -15.63
N PHE A 97 18.15 -10.30 -15.13
CA PHE A 97 18.54 -11.69 -15.31
C PHE A 97 17.82 -12.39 -16.47
N GLN A 98 16.66 -11.89 -16.86
CA GLN A 98 15.89 -12.45 -17.96
C GLN A 98 16.28 -11.77 -19.29
N GLY A 99 16.35 -12.55 -20.37
CA GLY A 99 16.54 -12.01 -21.71
C GLY A 99 15.39 -11.11 -22.20
N PRO A 100 15.50 -10.54 -23.42
CA PRO A 100 14.51 -9.64 -23.99
C PRO A 100 13.10 -10.25 -24.04
N PHE A 101 12.08 -9.40 -23.92
CA PHE A 101 10.68 -9.77 -24.05
C PHE A 101 10.39 -10.29 -25.46
N LYS A 102 9.84 -11.50 -25.56
CA LYS A 102 9.36 -12.06 -26.83
C LYS A 102 7.83 -12.03 -26.81
N TYR A 103 7.21 -11.31 -27.74
CA TYR A 103 5.77 -11.32 -27.93
C TYR A 103 5.40 -12.17 -29.15
N GLU A 104 4.28 -12.89 -29.09
CA GLU A 104 3.78 -13.63 -30.24
C GLU A 104 3.39 -12.66 -31.37
N THR A 105 4.12 -12.76 -32.47
CA THR A 105 3.77 -12.09 -33.73
C THR A 105 2.94 -13.09 -34.53
N SER A 106 1.63 -12.90 -34.61
CA SER A 106 0.69 -13.77 -35.35
C SER A 106 0.86 -13.73 -36.89
N LEU A 107 2.04 -13.35 -37.38
CA LEU A 107 2.40 -13.26 -38.79
C LEU A 107 3.76 -13.94 -38.98
N SER A 108 3.76 -15.26 -38.94
CA SER A 108 4.83 -16.10 -39.47
C SER A 108 4.20 -17.29 -40.21
N HIS A 109 3.36 -16.98 -41.20
CA HIS A 109 3.19 -17.89 -42.35
C HIS A 109 4.21 -17.49 -43.40
N SER A 110 5.47 -17.86 -43.14
CA SER A 110 6.47 -17.98 -44.18
C SER A 110 6.25 -19.33 -44.85
N ASN A 111 5.53 -19.33 -45.97
CA ASN A 111 5.65 -20.40 -46.95
C ASN A 111 7.11 -20.45 -47.41
N THR A 112 7.84 -21.52 -47.09
CA THR A 112 8.95 -22.02 -47.93
C THR A 112 9.45 -23.39 -47.41
N ASP A 113 9.22 -24.37 -48.27
CA ASP A 113 10.07 -25.51 -48.63
C ASP A 113 10.32 -26.68 -47.66
N ASN A 114 9.74 -27.82 -48.09
CA ASN A 114 10.12 -29.18 -47.76
C ASN A 114 11.63 -29.41 -47.96
N SER A 115 12.37 -29.46 -46.87
CA SER A 115 13.58 -30.28 -46.81
C SER A 115 13.61 -31.03 -45.49
N SER A 116 13.73 -32.34 -45.63
CA SER A 116 13.73 -33.33 -44.57
C SER A 116 15.03 -33.27 -43.78
N GLU A 117 15.04 -32.55 -42.66
CA GLU A 117 15.97 -32.79 -41.56
C GLU A 117 15.24 -32.73 -40.23
N SER A 118 15.64 -33.63 -39.33
CA SER A 118 15.03 -33.98 -38.05
C SER A 118 14.57 -32.79 -37.20
N ILE A 119 13.27 -32.51 -37.22
CA ILE A 119 12.63 -31.65 -36.22
C ILE A 119 12.39 -32.52 -34.97
N LEU A 120 13.36 -32.51 -34.08
CA LEU A 120 13.12 -32.72 -32.66
C LEU A 120 12.13 -31.62 -32.22
N PRO A 121 10.90 -31.95 -31.77
CA PRO A 121 10.08 -30.94 -31.16
C PRO A 121 10.60 -30.74 -29.74
N SER A 122 11.66 -29.93 -29.59
CA SER A 122 11.84 -29.20 -28.33
C SER A 122 10.75 -28.13 -28.27
N CYS A 123 9.51 -28.61 -28.11
CA CYS A 123 8.42 -27.86 -27.51
C CYS A 123 8.70 -27.79 -26.00
N GLU A 124 9.83 -27.16 -25.64
CA GLU A 124 9.83 -26.39 -24.41
C GLU A 124 8.98 -25.17 -24.73
N LYS A 125 7.67 -25.30 -24.51
CA LYS A 125 6.92 -24.18 -23.94
C LYS A 125 7.84 -23.63 -22.85
N ALA A 126 8.44 -22.46 -23.08
CA ALA A 126 9.14 -21.74 -22.04
C ALA A 126 8.08 -21.48 -20.96
N ALA A 127 7.96 -22.42 -20.04
CA ALA A 127 7.10 -22.31 -18.88
C ALA A 127 7.41 -20.95 -18.28
N GLY A 128 6.38 -20.09 -18.14
CA GLY A 128 6.51 -18.73 -17.65
C GLY A 128 7.56 -18.69 -16.56
N SER A 129 8.69 -18.01 -16.85
CA SER A 129 9.89 -18.07 -16.04
C SER A 129 9.53 -17.96 -14.56
N SER A 130 9.98 -18.91 -13.73
CA SER A 130 9.70 -18.91 -12.27
C SER A 130 10.27 -17.69 -11.53
N MET A 131 10.88 -16.75 -12.26
CA MET A 131 11.38 -15.47 -11.76
C MET A 131 10.30 -14.56 -11.16
N TRP A 132 9.00 -14.83 -11.37
CA TRP A 132 7.94 -14.14 -10.61
C TRP A 132 8.07 -14.34 -9.09
N ILE A 133 8.79 -15.37 -8.64
CA ILE A 133 9.13 -15.60 -7.22
C ILE A 133 9.91 -14.43 -6.62
N TYR A 134 10.78 -13.77 -7.39
CA TYR A 134 11.48 -12.57 -6.91
C TYR A 134 10.53 -11.40 -6.65
N VAL A 135 9.50 -11.26 -7.50
CA VAL A 135 8.44 -10.25 -7.29
C VAL A 135 7.65 -10.57 -6.02
N PHE A 136 7.29 -11.84 -5.83
CA PHE A 136 6.62 -12.30 -4.61
C PHE A 136 7.46 -12.03 -3.35
N LEU A 137 8.72 -12.49 -3.32
CA LEU A 137 9.62 -12.33 -2.17
C LEU A 137 9.95 -10.86 -1.91
N GLY A 138 10.16 -10.08 -2.96
CA GLY A 138 10.44 -8.64 -2.85
C GLY A 138 9.23 -7.87 -2.31
N ASN A 139 8.01 -8.20 -2.73
CA ASN A 139 6.80 -7.57 -2.21
C ASN A 139 6.51 -7.98 -0.75
N MET A 140 6.78 -9.24 -0.39
CA MET A 140 6.74 -9.68 1.01
C MET A 140 7.77 -8.94 1.88
N LEU A 141 9.00 -8.76 1.39
CA LEU A 141 10.05 -8.02 2.08
C LEU A 141 9.67 -6.54 2.26
N ARG A 142 9.00 -5.95 1.27
CA ARG A 142 8.40 -4.61 1.41
C ARG A 142 7.36 -4.56 2.53
N GLY A 143 6.52 -5.57 2.66
CA GLY A 143 5.56 -5.69 3.75
C GLY A 143 6.21 -5.71 5.13
N ILE A 144 7.26 -6.52 5.29
CA ILE A 144 8.07 -6.59 6.53
C ILE A 144 8.68 -5.22 6.86
N GLY A 145 9.21 -4.53 5.85
CA GLY A 145 9.81 -3.20 6.02
C GLY A 145 8.80 -2.11 6.39
N GLU A 146 7.54 -2.23 5.98
CA GLU A 146 6.48 -1.28 6.31
C GLU A 146 6.04 -1.37 7.78
N THR A 147 6.07 -2.58 8.34
CA THR A 147 5.57 -2.90 9.68
C THR A 147 5.95 -1.90 10.79
N PRO A 148 7.22 -1.49 10.98
CA PRO A 148 7.59 -0.55 12.04
C PRO A 148 7.14 0.90 11.79
N ILE A 149 6.83 1.29 10.56
CA ILE A 149 6.65 2.70 10.21
C ILE A 149 5.44 3.31 10.94
N MET A 150 4.29 2.65 10.87
CA MET A 150 3.04 3.20 11.40
C MET A 150 2.91 3.08 12.93
N PRO A 151 3.10 1.89 13.55
CA PRO A 151 2.96 1.74 15.00
C PRO A 151 3.99 2.57 15.77
N LEU A 152 5.24 2.58 15.31
CA LEU A 152 6.32 3.31 15.99
C LEU A 152 6.32 4.80 15.65
N GLY A 153 5.90 5.17 14.44
CA GLY A 153 5.75 6.56 14.02
C GLY A 153 4.69 7.28 14.83
N ILE A 154 3.50 6.67 14.96
CA ILE A 154 2.38 7.24 15.74
C ILE A 154 2.72 7.26 17.23
N SER A 155 3.21 6.15 17.81
CA SER A 155 3.57 6.14 19.25
C SER A 155 4.67 7.13 19.60
N TYR A 156 5.65 7.37 18.71
CA TYR A 156 6.65 8.42 18.92
C TYR A 156 6.03 9.82 18.77
N LEU A 157 5.10 10.02 17.84
CA LEU A 157 4.40 11.30 17.68
C LEU A 157 3.54 11.63 18.91
N ASP A 158 2.78 10.66 19.41
CA ASP A 158 1.88 10.83 20.56
C ASP A 158 2.66 11.12 21.85
N ASP A 159 3.86 10.53 22.01
CA ASP A 159 4.72 10.78 23.17
C ASP A 159 5.26 12.23 23.23
N PHE A 160 5.26 12.96 22.10
CA PHE A 160 5.96 14.25 21.98
C PHE A 160 5.16 15.39 21.34
N SER A 161 3.90 15.18 20.95
CA SER A 161 3.04 16.24 20.39
C SER A 161 1.73 16.38 21.18
N ARG A 162 1.30 17.64 21.39
CA ARG A 162 -0.06 17.96 21.83
C ARG A 162 -0.98 17.96 20.60
N GLU A 163 -2.27 17.67 20.80
CA GLU A 163 -3.34 17.29 19.84
C GLU A 163 -3.54 18.10 18.53
N GLU A 164 -2.62 18.97 18.08
CA GLU A 164 -2.88 19.96 17.03
C GLU A 164 -2.14 19.76 15.69
N ASN A 165 -1.41 18.66 15.48
CA ASN A 165 -0.64 18.45 14.25
C ASN A 165 -1.36 17.62 13.17
N THR A 166 -2.60 17.98 12.83
CA THR A 166 -3.37 17.41 11.71
C THR A 166 -2.75 17.58 10.29
N PRO A 167 -1.91 18.61 9.97
CA PRO A 167 -1.41 18.81 8.61
C PRO A 167 -0.49 17.71 8.06
N PHE A 168 0.16 16.91 8.91
CA PHE A 168 1.16 15.93 8.47
C PHE A 168 0.57 14.70 7.78
N TYR A 169 -0.66 14.30 8.14
CA TYR A 169 -1.34 13.18 7.48
C TYR A 169 -1.67 13.45 6.01
N LEU A 170 -1.75 14.73 5.61
CA LEU A 170 -2.10 15.13 4.24
C LEU A 170 -0.97 14.84 3.23
N VAL A 171 0.30 14.83 3.67
CA VAL A 171 1.44 14.54 2.77
C VAL A 171 1.42 13.08 2.30
N GLY A 172 0.94 12.16 3.14
CA GLY A 172 0.77 10.75 2.78
C GLY A 172 -0.26 10.53 1.66
N ILE A 173 -1.25 11.42 1.52
CA ILE A 173 -2.30 11.35 0.49
C ILE A 173 -1.74 11.65 -0.91
N LEU A 174 -0.66 12.43 -1.01
CA LEU A 174 -0.02 12.75 -2.28
C LEU A 174 0.79 11.57 -2.84
N GLY A 175 1.35 10.71 -1.97
CA GLY A 175 2.18 9.58 -2.38
C GLY A 175 1.54 8.72 -3.47
N PRO A 176 0.30 8.22 -3.28
CA PRO A 176 -0.39 7.42 -4.28
C PRO A 176 -0.57 8.14 -5.62
N MET A 177 -0.83 9.46 -5.63
CA MET A 177 -1.02 10.22 -6.87
C MET A 177 0.24 10.18 -7.73
N PHE A 178 1.39 10.48 -7.13
CA PHE A 178 2.68 10.39 -7.82
C PHE A 178 3.01 8.95 -8.23
N GLY A 179 2.60 7.95 -7.44
CA GLY A 179 2.84 6.53 -7.75
C GLY A 179 2.08 6.07 -9.00
N PHE A 180 0.79 6.39 -9.09
CA PHE A 180 -0.01 6.12 -10.30
C PHE A 180 0.46 6.95 -11.50
N MET A 181 0.88 8.22 -11.31
CA MET A 181 1.43 9.02 -12.41
C MET A 181 2.73 8.43 -12.96
N LEU A 182 3.66 8.02 -12.09
CA LEU A 182 4.88 7.33 -12.51
C LEU A 182 4.56 6.01 -13.20
N GLY A 183 3.62 5.22 -12.65
CA GLY A 183 3.12 4.00 -13.28
C GLY A 183 2.59 4.23 -14.69
N SER A 184 1.77 5.27 -14.86
CA SER A 184 1.21 5.64 -16.16
C SER A 184 2.29 6.05 -17.16
N PHE A 185 3.29 6.81 -16.71
CA PHE A 185 4.41 7.23 -17.55
C PHE A 185 5.26 6.03 -17.99
N LEU A 186 5.69 5.19 -17.04
CA LEU A 186 6.51 4.01 -17.34
C LEU A 186 5.76 2.94 -18.13
N ALA A 187 4.43 2.88 -18.02
CA ALA A 187 3.60 2.03 -18.87
C ALA A 187 3.66 2.41 -20.37
N LYS A 188 4.06 3.64 -20.71
CA LYS A 188 4.26 4.07 -22.11
C LYS A 188 5.64 3.75 -22.67
N ILE A 189 6.62 3.48 -21.82
CA ILE A 189 8.00 3.18 -22.22
C ILE A 189 8.13 1.68 -22.36
N TYR A 190 8.72 1.20 -23.47
CA TYR A 190 8.86 -0.23 -23.71
C TYR A 190 9.74 -0.90 -22.65
N VAL A 191 9.40 -2.14 -22.27
CA VAL A 191 10.08 -2.86 -21.18
C VAL A 191 11.59 -3.01 -21.39
N ASP A 192 12.01 -3.23 -22.63
CA ASP A 192 13.41 -3.46 -23.03
C ASP A 192 14.04 -2.20 -23.63
N ILE A 193 13.77 -1.05 -23.01
CA ILE A 193 14.33 0.24 -23.42
C ILE A 193 15.86 0.18 -23.42
N GLY A 194 16.48 0.47 -24.57
CA GLY A 194 17.94 0.51 -24.73
C GLY A 194 18.61 -0.85 -25.02
N SER A 195 17.88 -1.96 -24.98
CA SER A 195 18.40 -3.29 -25.38
C SER A 195 17.85 -3.79 -26.72
N VAL A 196 16.76 -3.21 -27.21
CA VAL A 196 16.15 -3.52 -28.51
C VAL A 196 15.97 -2.23 -29.30
N ASP A 197 16.18 -2.31 -30.63
CA ASP A 197 15.87 -1.20 -31.53
C ASP A 197 14.34 -1.01 -31.63
N LEU A 198 13.86 0.14 -31.18
CA LEU A 198 12.43 0.47 -31.14
C LEU A 198 11.80 0.48 -32.53
N ASP A 199 12.59 0.72 -33.58
CA ASP A 199 12.11 0.72 -34.97
C ASP A 199 11.73 -0.70 -35.45
N THR A 200 12.24 -1.73 -34.78
CA THR A 200 11.88 -3.15 -35.04
C THR A 200 10.63 -3.59 -34.28
N VAL A 201 10.17 -2.80 -33.30
CA VAL A 201 9.00 -3.12 -32.48
C VAL A 201 7.74 -2.65 -33.19
N THR A 202 6.96 -3.60 -33.70
CA THR A 202 5.72 -3.31 -34.47
C THR A 202 4.50 -3.00 -33.60
N ILE A 203 4.61 -3.17 -32.29
CA ILE A 203 3.54 -2.93 -31.32
C ILE A 203 3.67 -1.56 -30.64
N THR A 204 2.54 -0.95 -30.30
CA THR A 204 2.51 0.35 -29.61
C THR A 204 1.92 0.19 -28.20
N TYR A 205 2.07 1.19 -27.34
CA TYR A 205 1.49 1.21 -25.97
C TYR A 205 -0.04 1.10 -25.89
N LYS A 206 -0.73 1.11 -27.04
CA LYS A 206 -2.18 0.84 -27.15
C LYS A 206 -2.49 -0.64 -27.38
N ASP A 207 -1.51 -1.45 -27.78
CA ASP A 207 -1.64 -2.89 -28.00
C ASP A 207 -1.69 -3.63 -26.66
N SER A 208 -2.53 -4.66 -26.57
CA SER A 208 -2.68 -5.49 -25.36
C SER A 208 -1.44 -6.32 -25.05
N ARG A 209 -0.57 -6.55 -26.04
CA ARG A 209 0.73 -7.25 -25.89
C ARG A 209 1.84 -6.34 -25.37
N TRP A 210 1.60 -5.03 -25.28
CA TRP A 210 2.59 -4.09 -24.79
C TRP A 210 2.89 -4.31 -23.30
N VAL A 211 4.18 -4.37 -22.99
CA VAL A 211 4.71 -4.39 -21.63
C VAL A 211 5.56 -3.15 -21.42
N GLY A 212 5.19 -2.35 -20.43
CA GLY A 212 5.89 -1.15 -20.02
C GLY A 212 7.12 -1.44 -19.15
N ALA A 213 7.99 -0.45 -18.99
CA ALA A 213 9.21 -0.51 -18.17
C ALA A 213 8.91 -0.52 -16.65
N TRP A 214 8.23 -1.57 -16.18
CA TRP A 214 7.78 -1.74 -14.79
C TRP A 214 8.92 -1.88 -13.79
N TRP A 215 10.08 -2.39 -14.21
CA TRP A 215 11.25 -2.58 -13.34
C TRP A 215 11.84 -1.23 -12.90
N LEU A 216 11.79 -0.22 -13.76
CA LEU A 216 12.42 1.08 -13.54
C LEU A 216 11.78 1.83 -12.37
N GLY A 217 10.46 1.76 -12.22
CA GLY A 217 9.80 2.45 -11.12
C GLY A 217 10.01 1.75 -9.77
N PHE A 218 10.35 0.46 -9.73
CA PHE A 218 10.79 -0.19 -8.49
C PHE A 218 12.17 0.31 -8.05
N ILE A 219 13.06 0.64 -9.00
CA ILE A 219 14.35 1.30 -8.69
C ILE A 219 14.11 2.72 -8.16
N VAL A 220 13.24 3.50 -8.83
CA VAL A 220 12.91 4.87 -8.39
C VAL A 220 12.27 4.85 -6.99
N THR A 221 11.22 4.05 -6.79
CA THR A 221 10.52 3.96 -5.50
C THR A 221 11.41 3.39 -4.39
N GLY A 222 12.26 2.39 -4.70
CA GLY A 222 13.29 1.86 -3.80
C GLY A 222 14.32 2.89 -3.38
N THR A 223 14.78 3.73 -4.31
CA THR A 223 15.73 4.82 -4.01
C THR A 223 15.08 5.90 -3.15
N VAL A 224 13.83 6.28 -3.43
CA VAL A 224 13.10 7.28 -2.65
C VAL A 224 12.90 6.84 -1.19
N ILE A 225 12.48 5.59 -0.97
CA ILE A 225 12.35 5.07 0.41
C ILE A 225 13.71 4.92 1.09
N LEU A 226 14.77 4.53 0.36
CA LEU A 226 16.13 4.48 0.89
C LEU A 226 16.58 5.86 1.40
N LEU A 227 16.37 6.91 0.62
CA LEU A 227 16.69 8.29 1.01
C LEU A 227 15.87 8.74 2.23
N SER A 228 14.60 8.35 2.32
CA SER A 228 13.76 8.67 3.48
C SER A 228 14.23 8.01 4.78
N SER A 229 15.05 6.95 4.71
CA SER A 229 15.58 6.28 5.90
C SER A 229 16.68 7.08 6.60
N ILE A 230 17.44 7.92 5.85
CA ILE A 230 18.67 8.58 6.33
C ILE A 230 18.42 9.43 7.58
N PRO A 231 17.40 10.31 7.65
CA PRO A 231 17.20 11.17 8.81
C PRO A 231 16.99 10.40 10.13
N PHE A 232 16.40 9.20 10.08
CA PHE A 232 16.09 8.41 11.27
C PHE A 232 17.33 7.91 12.04
N TRP A 233 18.47 7.83 11.37
CA TRP A 233 19.74 7.42 11.99
C TRP A 233 20.33 8.50 12.90
N PHE A 234 19.99 9.76 12.65
CA PHE A 234 20.47 10.92 13.40
C PHE A 234 19.52 11.36 14.52
N LEU A 235 18.34 10.73 14.63
CA LEU A 235 17.34 11.07 15.64
C LEU A 235 17.64 10.40 16.99
N PRO A 236 17.43 11.09 18.13
CA PRO A 236 17.69 10.55 19.46
C PRO A 236 16.69 9.45 19.87
N LYS A 237 17.12 8.54 20.76
CA LYS A 237 16.31 7.41 21.27
C LYS A 237 14.98 7.88 21.88
N SER A 238 15.03 8.96 22.63
CA SER A 238 13.89 9.58 23.31
C SER A 238 14.10 11.09 23.33
N LEU A 239 13.05 11.85 23.04
CA LEU A 239 13.02 13.27 23.34
C LEU A 239 12.67 13.44 24.83
N PRO A 240 13.21 14.45 25.54
CA PRO A 240 12.70 14.86 26.84
C PRO A 240 11.17 15.08 26.77
N LYS A 241 10.39 14.40 27.63
CA LYS A 241 8.93 14.57 27.70
C LYS A 241 8.60 16.02 28.05
N GLN A 242 7.87 16.71 27.18
CA GLN A 242 7.42 18.07 27.43
C GLN A 242 6.30 18.07 28.47
N GLY A 243 6.64 18.17 29.77
CA GLY A 243 5.64 18.34 30.84
C GLY A 243 5.95 17.72 32.21
N GLN A 244 7.02 16.94 32.38
CA GLN A 244 7.35 16.35 33.70
C GLN A 244 7.76 17.40 34.76
N GLU A 245 8.10 18.64 34.38
CA GLU A 245 8.39 19.72 35.33
C GLU A 245 7.13 20.45 35.84
N GLN A 246 5.99 20.40 35.14
CA GLN A 246 4.76 21.07 35.60
C GLN A 246 3.83 20.16 36.42
N SER A 247 3.99 18.83 36.31
CA SER A 247 3.17 17.85 37.04
C SER A 247 3.54 17.73 38.52
N LYS A 248 4.81 17.93 38.91
CA LYS A 248 5.23 17.90 40.32
C LYS A 248 4.71 19.07 41.17
N SER A 249 4.13 20.10 40.55
CA SER A 249 3.62 21.31 41.25
C SER A 249 2.10 21.35 41.42
N LYS A 250 1.33 20.43 40.82
CA LYS A 250 -0.15 20.50 40.81
C LYS A 250 -0.86 19.32 41.45
N SER A 251 -0.15 18.42 42.12
CA SER A 251 -0.72 17.22 42.75
C SER A 251 -1.37 17.48 44.11
N THR A 252 -2.21 18.53 44.26
CA THR A 252 -2.97 18.70 45.52
C THR A 252 -4.44 19.05 45.36
N GLU A 253 -4.95 19.56 44.23
CA GLU A 253 -6.40 19.84 44.17
C GLU A 253 -7.06 19.55 42.83
N LEU A 254 -8.24 18.92 42.95
CA LEU A 254 -9.31 18.74 41.99
C LEU A 254 -9.25 17.52 41.04
N SER A 255 -9.75 16.42 41.59
CA SER A 255 -10.56 15.43 40.88
C SER A 255 -11.71 16.07 40.09
N THR A 256 -11.81 15.76 38.79
CA THR A 256 -13.02 15.30 38.06
C THR A 256 -12.85 15.45 36.54
N VAL A 257 -13.15 14.36 35.82
CA VAL A 257 -13.38 14.23 34.36
C VAL A 257 -12.15 14.22 33.43
N ALA A 258 -11.61 13.02 33.17
CA ALA A 258 -11.00 12.63 31.89
C ALA A 258 -10.89 11.09 31.80
N GLU A 259 -11.97 10.41 31.39
CA GLU A 259 -11.93 9.00 31.02
C GLU A 259 -11.28 8.83 29.63
N GLN A 260 -10.01 8.48 29.62
CA GLN A 260 -9.35 7.68 28.58
C GLN A 260 -8.11 7.04 29.20
N GLU A 261 -8.33 6.03 30.05
CA GLU A 261 -7.28 5.35 30.79
C GLU A 261 -6.44 4.44 29.88
N ASN A 262 -5.20 4.89 29.63
CA ASN A 262 -3.95 4.15 29.85
C ASN A 262 -4.02 2.61 29.75
N PHE A 263 -3.66 2.08 28.57
CA PHE A 263 -3.41 0.65 28.33
C PHE A 263 -2.06 0.13 28.87
N LEU A 264 -1.40 0.87 29.76
CA LEU A 264 -0.17 0.46 30.43
C LEU A 264 -0.37 0.69 31.94
N PRO A 265 -0.10 -0.31 32.79
CA PRO A 265 -0.16 -0.09 34.24
C PRO A 265 0.90 0.95 34.63
N GLU A 266 0.47 2.01 35.30
CA GLU A 266 1.34 2.91 36.06
C GLU A 266 1.86 2.15 37.30
N GLU A 267 3.05 1.56 37.19
CA GLU A 267 3.82 1.24 38.40
C GLU A 267 4.57 2.50 38.84
N ASN A 268 3.95 3.21 39.79
CA ASN A 268 4.64 4.13 40.69
C ASN A 268 5.55 3.31 41.61
N GLN A 269 6.77 2.98 41.17
CA GLN A 269 7.87 2.61 42.07
C GLN A 269 9.18 3.22 41.57
N GLU A 270 9.67 4.20 42.34
CA GLU A 270 11.06 4.61 42.32
C GLU A 270 11.94 3.42 42.70
N HIS A 271 12.49 2.70 41.71
CA HIS A 271 13.61 1.79 41.92
C HIS A 271 14.50 1.77 40.68
N GLU A 272 15.78 2.09 40.89
CA GLU A 272 16.88 1.77 39.98
C GLU A 272 16.98 0.24 39.84
N ASP A 273 16.15 -0.37 38.99
CA ASP A 273 16.23 -1.80 38.70
C ASP A 273 16.64 -2.05 37.24
N LYS A 274 17.77 -2.75 37.14
CA LYS A 274 18.34 -3.31 35.91
C LYS A 274 17.25 -3.91 35.04
N GLU A 275 17.17 -3.48 33.78
CA GLU A 275 16.28 -4.02 32.75
C GLU A 275 16.28 -5.56 32.78
N LYS A 276 15.25 -6.18 33.38
CA LYS A 276 15.06 -7.63 33.29
C LYS A 276 14.68 -7.95 31.84
N PRO A 277 15.30 -8.96 31.20
CA PRO A 277 14.93 -9.36 29.85
C PRO A 277 13.51 -9.93 29.87
N VAL A 278 12.56 -9.14 29.36
CA VAL A 278 11.15 -9.55 29.24
C VAL A 278 11.08 -10.77 28.33
N THR A 279 10.71 -11.92 28.88
CA THR A 279 10.70 -13.19 28.15
C THR A 279 9.37 -13.34 27.39
N PHE A 280 9.41 -13.83 26.15
CA PHE A 280 8.24 -14.04 25.26
C PHE A 280 7.08 -14.80 25.93
N LYS A 281 7.38 -15.64 26.92
CA LYS A 281 6.42 -16.47 27.65
C LYS A 281 5.51 -15.67 28.61
N GLU A 282 6.04 -14.64 29.27
CA GLU A 282 5.21 -13.76 30.13
C GLU A 282 4.35 -12.83 29.27
N LEU A 283 4.87 -12.44 28.11
CA LEU A 283 4.17 -11.62 27.14
C LEU A 283 2.94 -12.30 26.51
N ALA A 284 3.10 -13.56 26.05
CA ALA A 284 2.00 -14.32 25.47
C ALA A 284 0.86 -14.56 26.48
N LYS A 285 1.19 -14.56 27.79
CA LYS A 285 0.25 -14.79 28.87
C LYS A 285 -0.79 -13.68 29.01
N ASP A 286 -0.40 -12.42 28.77
CA ASP A 286 -1.32 -11.27 28.87
C ASP A 286 -1.92 -10.86 27.52
N PHE A 287 -1.22 -11.15 26.42
CA PHE A 287 -1.69 -10.83 25.07
C PHE A 287 -2.94 -11.63 24.67
N ILE A 288 -2.94 -12.95 24.87
CA ILE A 288 -4.04 -13.84 24.44
C ILE A 288 -5.35 -13.54 25.20
N PRO A 289 -5.37 -13.39 26.54
CA PRO A 289 -6.58 -13.01 27.27
C PRO A 289 -7.14 -11.64 26.86
N SER A 290 -6.26 -10.66 26.60
CA SER A 290 -6.65 -9.33 26.14
C SER A 290 -7.31 -9.39 24.76
N LEU A 291 -6.71 -10.14 23.83
CA LEU A 291 -7.28 -10.38 22.51
C LEU A 291 -8.66 -11.06 22.61
N LYS A 292 -8.79 -12.06 23.48
CA LYS A 292 -10.06 -12.76 23.73
C LYS A 292 -11.13 -11.84 24.32
N ARG A 293 -10.76 -10.95 25.25
CA ARG A 293 -11.67 -9.96 25.83
C ARG A 293 -12.18 -8.99 24.76
N LEU A 294 -11.29 -8.56 23.86
CA LEU A 294 -11.61 -7.62 22.79
C LEU A 294 -12.61 -8.23 21.78
N PHE A 295 -12.36 -9.46 21.32
CA PHE A 295 -13.29 -10.15 20.41
C PHE A 295 -14.59 -10.63 21.08
N LYS A 296 -14.63 -10.71 22.42
CA LYS A 296 -15.88 -10.98 23.16
C LYS A 296 -16.84 -9.78 23.14
N ASN A 297 -16.34 -8.57 22.85
CA ASN A 297 -17.18 -7.40 22.65
C ASN A 297 -17.83 -7.45 21.26
N GLY A 298 -19.15 -7.72 21.21
CA GLY A 298 -19.89 -7.88 19.96
C GLY A 298 -19.83 -6.65 19.05
N ILE A 299 -19.82 -5.44 19.61
CA ILE A 299 -19.74 -4.20 18.82
C ILE A 299 -18.38 -4.10 18.12
N TYR A 300 -17.30 -4.36 18.86
CA TYR A 300 -15.95 -4.34 18.29
C TYR A 300 -15.80 -5.40 17.19
N SER A 301 -16.26 -6.62 17.44
CA SER A 301 -16.21 -7.70 16.44
C SER A 301 -17.00 -7.37 15.16
N LEU A 302 -18.18 -6.75 15.29
CA LEU A 302 -18.96 -6.28 14.14
C LEU A 302 -18.26 -5.14 13.38
N MET A 303 -17.62 -4.21 14.09
CA MET A 303 -16.83 -3.14 13.46
C MET A 303 -15.65 -3.71 12.68
N VAL A 304 -14.90 -4.66 13.25
CA VAL A 304 -13.78 -5.33 12.57
C VAL A 304 -14.26 -6.06 11.32
N LEU A 305 -15.37 -6.81 11.40
CA LEU A 305 -15.93 -7.51 10.24
C LEU A 305 -16.37 -6.54 9.15
N THR A 306 -17.02 -5.44 9.51
CA THR A 306 -17.44 -4.40 8.56
C THR A 306 -16.22 -3.78 7.86
N TYR A 307 -15.17 -3.45 8.62
CA TYR A 307 -13.94 -2.89 8.07
C TYR A 307 -13.24 -3.88 7.13
N LEU A 308 -13.22 -5.17 7.50
CA LEU A 308 -12.66 -6.23 6.66
C LEU A 308 -13.37 -6.28 5.30
N VAL A 309 -14.71 -6.27 5.27
CA VAL A 309 -15.48 -6.31 4.01
C VAL A 309 -15.22 -5.06 3.17
N VAL A 310 -15.26 -3.88 3.79
CA VAL A 310 -15.07 -2.59 3.09
C VAL A 310 -13.65 -2.49 2.50
N VAL A 311 -12.62 -2.83 3.28
CA VAL A 311 -11.22 -2.75 2.84
C VAL A 311 -10.93 -3.77 1.73
N ASN A 312 -11.44 -5.00 1.83
CA ASN A 312 -11.30 -6.00 0.76
C ASN A 312 -11.92 -5.51 -0.56
N GLY A 313 -13.13 -4.94 -0.50
CA GLY A 313 -13.78 -4.35 -1.68
C GLY A 313 -12.96 -3.21 -2.29
N PHE A 314 -12.42 -2.32 -1.44
CA PHE A 314 -11.59 -1.20 -1.88
C PHE A 314 -10.27 -1.65 -2.53
N ILE A 315 -9.55 -2.59 -1.90
CA ILE A 315 -8.29 -3.13 -2.42
C ILE A 315 -8.54 -3.86 -3.74
N GLY A 316 -9.57 -4.71 -3.81
CA GLY A 316 -9.94 -5.41 -5.04
C GLY A 316 -10.24 -4.44 -6.19
N MET A 317 -10.99 -3.37 -5.92
CA MET A 317 -11.27 -2.33 -6.91
C MET A 317 -9.99 -1.62 -7.37
N ILE A 318 -9.15 -1.11 -6.46
CA ILE A 318 -7.94 -0.38 -6.87
C ILE A 318 -6.97 -1.27 -7.66
N THR A 319 -6.84 -2.53 -7.28
CA THR A 319 -5.87 -3.48 -7.84
C THR A 319 -6.28 -3.91 -9.26
N PHE A 320 -7.55 -4.23 -9.50
CA PHE A 320 -8.01 -4.80 -10.76
C PHE A 320 -8.78 -3.83 -11.68
N LYS A 321 -9.17 -2.64 -11.21
CA LYS A 321 -9.83 -1.63 -12.05
C LYS A 321 -9.01 -1.18 -13.27
N PRO A 322 -7.67 -0.96 -13.20
CA PRO A 322 -6.92 -0.61 -14.41
C PRO A 322 -7.07 -1.70 -15.47
N LYS A 323 -6.88 -2.97 -15.06
CA LYS A 323 -7.04 -4.14 -15.92
C LYS A 323 -8.44 -4.25 -16.53
N TYR A 324 -9.47 -4.03 -15.72
CA TYR A 324 -10.86 -4.04 -16.18
C TYR A 324 -11.11 -2.97 -17.26
N LEU A 325 -10.56 -1.76 -17.10
CA LEU A 325 -10.65 -0.71 -18.11
C LEU A 325 -9.88 -1.05 -19.39
N GLU A 326 -8.76 -1.76 -19.28
CA GLU A 326 -8.00 -2.25 -20.44
C GLU A 326 -8.78 -3.30 -21.22
N GLN A 327 -9.30 -4.32 -20.53
CA GLN A 327 -9.95 -5.47 -21.18
C GLN A 327 -11.36 -5.17 -21.69
N VAL A 328 -12.17 -4.43 -20.92
CA VAL A 328 -13.60 -4.22 -21.24
C VAL A 328 -13.83 -2.96 -22.08
N TYR A 329 -13.00 -1.93 -21.90
CA TYR A 329 -13.15 -0.64 -22.60
C TYR A 329 -12.02 -0.35 -23.59
N GLY A 330 -11.12 -1.31 -23.83
CA GLY A 330 -10.02 -1.19 -24.80
C GLY A 330 -9.09 0.00 -24.53
N GLN A 331 -9.04 0.49 -23.29
CA GLN A 331 -8.17 1.62 -22.95
C GLN A 331 -6.73 1.13 -22.81
N SER A 332 -5.74 1.92 -23.25
CA SER A 332 -4.34 1.60 -22.96
C SER A 332 -4.06 1.58 -21.45
N ALA A 333 -3.15 0.71 -20.99
CA ALA A 333 -2.72 0.60 -19.58
C ALA A 333 -2.38 1.97 -18.97
N SER A 334 -1.56 2.75 -19.69
CA SER A 334 -1.15 4.08 -19.26
C SER A 334 -2.34 5.02 -19.00
N LYS A 335 -3.35 5.02 -19.87
CA LYS A 335 -4.55 5.87 -19.71
C LYS A 335 -5.42 5.40 -18.54
N ALA A 336 -5.60 4.08 -18.38
CA ALA A 336 -6.37 3.53 -17.26
C ALA A 336 -5.73 3.88 -15.91
N ILE A 337 -4.42 3.69 -15.78
CA ILE A 337 -3.62 4.03 -14.59
C ILE A 337 -3.68 5.54 -14.31
N PHE A 338 -3.55 6.37 -15.33
CA PHE A 338 -3.63 7.85 -15.20
C PHE A 338 -4.98 8.31 -14.65
N LEU A 339 -6.08 7.78 -15.19
CA LEU A 339 -7.43 8.11 -14.75
C LEU A 339 -7.64 7.72 -13.29
N ILE A 340 -7.07 6.60 -12.84
CA ILE A 340 -7.14 6.19 -11.43
C ILE A 340 -6.38 7.18 -10.54
N GLY A 341 -5.17 7.57 -10.95
CA GLY A 341 -4.35 8.52 -10.19
C GLY A 341 -4.99 9.90 -10.02
N ILE A 342 -5.58 10.45 -11.08
CA ILE A 342 -6.10 11.83 -11.08
C ILE A 342 -7.56 11.93 -10.68
N LEU A 343 -8.41 10.93 -10.99
CA LEU A 343 -9.84 11.03 -10.68
C LEU A 343 -10.19 10.37 -9.34
N ASN A 344 -9.68 9.17 -9.05
CA ASN A 344 -10.09 8.45 -7.85
C ASN A 344 -9.41 8.99 -6.58
N LEU A 345 -8.11 9.31 -6.63
CA LEU A 345 -7.38 9.69 -5.42
C LEU A 345 -7.79 11.05 -4.85
N PRO A 346 -7.98 12.11 -5.65
CA PRO A 346 -8.54 13.35 -5.13
C PRO A 346 -9.96 13.17 -4.57
N ALA A 347 -10.78 12.29 -5.18
CA ALA A 347 -12.11 11.99 -4.66
C ALA A 347 -12.04 11.31 -3.27
N VAL A 348 -11.09 10.39 -3.06
CA VAL A 348 -10.85 9.78 -1.73
C VAL A 348 -10.38 10.84 -0.73
N ALA A 349 -9.45 11.71 -1.12
CA ALA A 349 -8.96 12.80 -0.27
C ALA A 349 -10.09 13.75 0.16
N LEU A 350 -10.93 14.17 -0.80
CA LEU A 350 -12.12 14.98 -0.54
C LEU A 350 -13.11 14.26 0.38
N GLY A 351 -13.32 12.96 0.20
CA GLY A 351 -14.16 12.14 1.09
C GLY A 351 -13.68 12.15 2.54
N ILE A 352 -12.37 11.98 2.76
CA ILE A 352 -11.77 12.01 4.11
C ILE A 352 -11.90 13.41 4.73
N ILE A 353 -11.58 14.47 3.97
CA ILE A 353 -11.63 15.86 4.45
C ILE A 353 -13.07 16.28 4.74
N THR A 354 -14.01 15.97 3.85
CA THR A 354 -15.44 16.28 4.04
C THR A 354 -16.02 15.50 5.22
N GLY A 355 -15.66 14.23 5.38
CA GLY A 355 -16.02 13.44 6.56
C GLY A 355 -15.55 14.11 7.86
N GLY A 356 -14.26 14.45 7.95
CA GLY A 356 -13.70 15.15 9.10
C GLY A 356 -14.36 16.52 9.36
N PHE A 357 -14.64 17.28 8.29
CA PHE A 357 -15.32 18.57 8.38
C PHE A 357 -16.75 18.43 8.91
N VAL A 358 -17.53 17.45 8.43
CA VAL A 358 -18.90 17.17 8.90
C VAL A 358 -18.89 16.83 10.39
N LEU A 359 -17.99 15.94 10.84
CA LEU A 359 -17.90 15.60 12.27
C LEU A 359 -17.56 16.84 13.11
N LYS A 360 -16.59 17.67 12.69
CA LYS A 360 -16.17 18.87 13.43
C LYS A 360 -17.23 19.96 13.44
N ARG A 361 -17.88 20.22 12.30
CA ARG A 361 -18.85 21.32 12.13
C ARG A 361 -20.16 21.07 12.87
N PHE A 362 -20.61 19.82 12.91
CA PHE A 362 -21.88 19.43 13.53
C PHE A 362 -21.71 18.84 14.93
N LYS A 363 -20.47 18.67 15.42
CA LYS A 363 -20.15 18.08 16.74
C LYS A 363 -20.95 16.80 16.99
N LEU A 364 -20.96 15.91 16.00
CA LEU A 364 -21.77 14.69 16.04
C LEU A 364 -21.24 13.74 17.12
N GLY A 365 -22.11 13.32 18.04
CA GLY A 365 -21.83 12.21 18.93
C GLY A 365 -21.77 10.88 18.18
N VAL A 366 -21.39 9.79 18.88
CA VAL A 366 -21.19 8.45 18.29
C VAL A 366 -22.38 7.98 17.45
N ILE A 367 -23.61 8.18 17.95
CA ILE A 367 -24.85 7.80 17.25
C ILE A 367 -25.08 8.66 16.00
N GLY A 368 -24.74 9.96 16.06
CA GLY A 368 -24.84 10.86 14.91
C GLY A 368 -23.85 10.49 13.82
N ALA A 369 -22.60 10.20 14.18
CA ALA A 369 -21.58 9.71 13.25
C ALA A 369 -21.97 8.38 12.61
N ALA A 370 -22.53 7.44 13.38
CA ALA A 370 -23.02 6.17 12.87
C ALA A 370 -24.16 6.35 11.84
N ARG A 371 -25.11 7.26 12.09
CA ARG A 371 -26.20 7.58 11.14
C ARG A 371 -25.67 8.16 9.84
N VAL A 372 -24.71 9.08 9.91
CA VAL A 372 -24.07 9.65 8.71
C VAL A 372 -23.31 8.57 7.93
N SER A 373 -22.55 7.71 8.61
CA SER A 373 -21.85 6.60 7.98
C SER A 373 -22.81 5.62 7.30
N PHE A 374 -23.93 5.29 7.94
CA PHE A 374 -24.95 4.42 7.36
C PHE A 374 -25.59 5.06 6.13
N GLY A 375 -25.98 6.33 6.22
CA GLY A 375 -26.52 7.08 5.09
C GLY A 375 -25.56 7.16 3.90
N ALA A 376 -24.27 7.40 4.16
CA ALA A 376 -23.23 7.40 3.13
C ALA A 376 -23.07 6.02 2.46
N SER A 377 -23.11 4.94 3.22
CA SER A 377 -23.05 3.57 2.69
C SER A 377 -24.27 3.25 1.81
N VAL A 378 -25.47 3.63 2.23
CA VAL A 378 -26.70 3.45 1.43
C VAL A 378 -26.63 4.26 0.14
N ALA A 379 -26.20 5.53 0.21
CA ALA A 379 -26.00 6.36 -0.98
C ALA A 379 -24.97 5.76 -1.94
N SER A 380 -23.85 5.25 -1.41
CA SER A 380 -22.82 4.57 -2.23
C SER A 380 -23.38 3.32 -2.91
N PHE A 381 -24.20 2.52 -2.21
CA PHE A 381 -24.86 1.35 -2.79
C PHE A 381 -25.80 1.74 -3.92
N CYS A 382 -26.63 2.77 -3.72
CA CYS A 382 -27.55 3.27 -4.76
C CYS A 382 -26.80 3.78 -6.00
N LEU A 383 -25.69 4.51 -5.82
CA LEU A 383 -24.87 5.00 -6.92
C LEU A 383 -24.22 3.86 -7.71
N LEU A 384 -23.72 2.83 -7.04
CA LEU A 384 -23.17 1.64 -7.69
C LEU A 384 -24.25 0.87 -8.45
N ALA A 385 -25.43 0.70 -7.86
CA ALA A 385 -26.57 0.06 -8.52
C ALA A 385 -27.02 0.83 -9.77
N ALA A 386 -27.09 2.16 -9.68
CA ALA A 386 -27.38 3.02 -10.83
C ALA A 386 -26.30 2.91 -11.91
N GLN A 387 -25.02 2.87 -11.55
CA GLN A 387 -23.92 2.67 -12.51
C GLN A 387 -24.03 1.32 -13.23
N ILE A 388 -24.37 0.25 -12.52
CA ILE A 388 -24.58 -1.08 -13.11
C ILE A 388 -25.77 -1.03 -14.08
N PHE A 389 -26.90 -0.45 -13.65
CA PHE A 389 -28.09 -0.31 -14.47
C PHE A 389 -27.82 0.47 -15.77
N ILE A 390 -27.13 1.61 -15.69
CA ILE A 390 -26.74 2.40 -16.87
C ILE A 390 -25.83 1.60 -17.80
N ASN A 391 -24.84 0.86 -17.27
CA ASN A 391 -23.95 0.05 -18.10
C ASN A 391 -24.70 -1.09 -18.82
N LEU A 392 -25.68 -1.72 -18.15
CA LEU A 392 -26.53 -2.74 -18.76
C LEU A 392 -27.40 -2.11 -19.86
N VAL A 393 -28.15 -1.04 -19.53
CA VAL A 393 -29.08 -0.39 -20.46
C VAL A 393 -28.37 0.24 -21.66
N CYS A 394 -27.17 0.80 -21.48
CA CYS A 394 -26.41 1.42 -22.58
C CYS A 394 -25.59 0.42 -23.43
N LYS A 395 -25.31 -0.80 -22.95
CA LYS A 395 -24.67 -1.85 -23.79
C LYS A 395 -25.67 -2.71 -24.57
N TYR A 396 -26.92 -2.80 -24.14
CA TYR A 396 -27.96 -3.56 -24.83
C TYR A 396 -28.43 -3.02 -26.21
N PRO A 397 -28.32 -1.72 -26.60
CA PRO A 397 -28.82 -1.28 -27.90
C PRO A 397 -27.95 -1.77 -29.07
N THR A 398 -26.69 -2.15 -28.82
CA THR A 398 -25.74 -2.55 -29.87
C THR A 398 -25.81 -4.04 -30.23
N LEU A 399 -26.41 -4.87 -29.38
CA LEU A 399 -26.64 -6.29 -29.69
C LEU A 399 -27.94 -6.50 -30.48
N LYS A 400 -28.96 -5.67 -30.24
CA LYS A 400 -30.24 -5.78 -30.94
C LYS A 400 -30.17 -5.33 -32.41
N SER A 401 -29.21 -4.47 -32.77
CA SER A 401 -28.98 -4.06 -34.17
C SER A 401 -28.18 -5.08 -34.99
N ILE A 402 -27.64 -6.14 -34.37
CA ILE A 402 -26.95 -7.23 -35.07
C ILE A 402 -27.93 -8.39 -35.35
N ASP A 403 -28.93 -8.61 -34.48
CA ASP A 403 -29.96 -9.65 -34.69
C ASP A 403 -31.16 -9.19 -35.54
N GLU A 404 -31.36 -7.89 -35.77
CA GLU A 404 -32.42 -7.37 -36.67
C GLU A 404 -31.91 -7.05 -38.10
N GLY A 405 -30.70 -7.54 -38.43
CA GLY A 405 -30.04 -7.38 -39.74
C GLY A 405 -29.76 -8.70 -40.44
N GLU A 406 -30.73 -9.62 -40.46
CA GLU A 406 -30.78 -10.79 -41.36
C GLU A 406 -32.06 -10.77 -42.20
#